data_AF-A0A090I196-F1
#
_entry.id   AF-A0A090I196-F1
#
_cell.length_a   1.000
_cell.length_b   1.000
_cell.length_c   1.000
_cell.angle_alpha   90.00
_cell.angle_beta   90.00
_cell.angle_gamma   90.00
#
_symmetry.space_group_name_H-M   'P 1'
#
loop_
_entity.id
_entity.type
_entity.pdbx_description
1 polymer ?
#
loop_
_entity_poly.entity_id
_entity_poly.type
_entity_poly.pdbx_seq_one_letter_code
_entity_poly.pdbx_strand_id
1 'polypeptide(L)'
;MKGINKKLALIFILSAAVPIFFQILFRNQSVKDNLILYMVFWVLINYLFFGTIADMLKNYYIIFTLKGIKINAVPYAINIFLYALFIVFSNGYFVQQLYIPDNVSLNSLVSVEVALIILFGFLINLYLGAFPQAQEKENSLVYTISSKNSFRNGKDRYGTVVGSFEEGIVLGTLIVFFNDITNVYTNKKKDSVVIKAKGAVKNFLISVGTQRSKDKLISIIDDAVAENKLDNKKVNIAFDVKS
;
A
#
# COMPACT_ATOMS: atom_id res chain seq x y z
N MET A 1 -14.50 -8.18 -17.43
CA MET A 1 -13.54 -7.61 -18.41
C MET A 1 -13.80 -6.15 -18.80
N LYS A 2 -15.04 -5.64 -18.94
CA LYS A 2 -15.31 -4.24 -19.38
C LYS A 2 -14.79 -3.12 -18.45
N GLY A 3 -14.65 -3.35 -17.14
CA GLY A 3 -14.23 -2.32 -16.17
C GLY A 3 -12.73 -2.05 -16.09
N ILE A 4 -11.90 -3.09 -16.27
CA ILE A 4 -10.43 -2.98 -16.21
C ILE A 4 -9.92 -2.11 -17.36
N ASN A 5 -10.46 -2.33 -18.57
CA ASN A 5 -10.08 -1.56 -19.75
C ASN A 5 -10.46 -0.07 -19.64
N LYS A 6 -11.60 0.26 -19.02
CA LYS A 6 -12.01 1.66 -18.79
C LYS A 6 -11.10 2.38 -17.79
N LYS A 7 -10.71 1.70 -16.71
CA LYS A 7 -9.79 2.26 -15.71
C LYS A 7 -8.41 2.53 -16.30
N LEU A 8 -7.85 1.56 -17.02
CA LEU A 8 -6.55 1.70 -17.67
C LEU A 8 -6.57 2.83 -18.71
N ALA A 9 -7.63 2.93 -19.51
CA ALA A 9 -7.81 4.01 -20.48
C ALA A 9 -7.87 5.40 -19.79
N LEU A 10 -8.61 5.52 -18.68
CA LEU A 10 -8.70 6.78 -17.94
C LEU A 10 -7.34 7.20 -17.37
N ILE A 11 -6.60 6.27 -16.75
CA ILE A 11 -5.25 6.56 -16.22
C ILE A 11 -4.34 7.00 -17.36
N PHE A 12 -4.39 6.34 -18.52
CA PHE A 12 -3.59 6.71 -19.68
C PHE A 12 -3.93 8.13 -20.18
N ILE A 13 -5.22 8.47 -20.30
CA ILE A 13 -5.66 9.81 -20.71
C ILE A 13 -5.15 10.86 -19.72
N LEU A 14 -5.31 10.65 -18.42
CA LEU A 14 -4.80 11.58 -17.39
C LEU A 14 -3.27 11.73 -17.45
N SER A 15 -2.57 10.64 -17.74
CA SER A 15 -1.11 10.62 -17.86
C SER A 15 -0.61 11.41 -19.06
N ALA A 16 -1.36 11.38 -20.17
CA ALA A 16 -1.10 12.16 -21.38
C ALA A 16 -1.56 13.62 -21.27
N ALA A 17 -2.62 13.89 -20.49
CA ALA A 17 -3.16 15.23 -20.32
C ALA A 17 -2.15 16.19 -19.68
N VAL A 18 -1.34 15.72 -18.72
CA VAL A 18 -0.36 16.59 -18.04
C VAL A 18 0.73 17.10 -19.00
N PRO A 19 1.46 16.25 -19.75
CA PRO A 19 2.40 16.72 -20.76
C PRO A 19 1.76 17.62 -21.81
N ILE A 20 0.57 17.27 -22.31
CA ILE A 20 -0.15 18.05 -23.34
C ILE A 20 -0.51 19.44 -22.81
N PHE A 21 -0.99 19.54 -21.56
CA PHE A 21 -1.31 20.81 -20.92
C PHE A 21 -0.09 21.74 -20.88
N PHE A 22 1.06 21.22 -20.45
CA PHE A 22 2.30 22.01 -20.40
C PHE A 22 2.84 22.36 -21.79
N GLN A 23 2.70 21.47 -22.77
CA GLN A 23 3.03 21.77 -24.15
C GLN A 23 2.20 22.93 -24.72
N ILE A 24 0.91 22.99 -24.38
CA ILE A 24 0.03 24.11 -24.78
C ILE A 24 0.46 25.40 -24.05
N LEU A 25 0.72 25.31 -22.74
CA LEU A 25 1.12 26.45 -21.91
C LEU A 25 2.43 27.10 -22.41
N PHE A 26 3.38 26.27 -22.86
CA PHE A 26 4.72 26.70 -23.29
C PHE A 26 4.95 26.63 -24.80
N ARG A 27 3.88 26.68 -25.61
CA ARG A 27 3.92 26.51 -27.07
C ARG A 27 4.93 27.39 -27.82
N ASN A 28 5.29 28.54 -27.25
CA ASN A 28 6.17 29.53 -27.87
C ASN A 28 7.66 29.37 -27.49
N GLN A 29 8.01 28.34 -26.73
CA GLN A 29 9.39 28.07 -26.30
C GLN A 29 10.15 27.24 -27.33
N SER A 30 11.48 27.42 -27.41
CA SER A 30 12.33 26.65 -28.32
C SER A 30 12.32 25.18 -27.90
N VAL A 31 11.81 24.33 -28.80
CA VAL A 31 11.72 22.89 -28.60
C VAL A 31 13.11 22.27 -28.56
N LYS A 32 13.45 21.57 -27.47
CA LYS A 32 14.70 20.81 -27.36
C LYS A 32 14.72 19.60 -28.30
N ASP A 33 15.93 19.21 -28.70
CA ASP A 33 16.18 17.93 -29.37
C ASP A 33 15.65 16.76 -28.50
N ASN A 34 15.11 15.74 -29.17
CA ASN A 34 14.45 14.57 -28.54
C ASN A 34 13.14 14.84 -27.78
N LEU A 35 12.43 15.96 -28.05
CA LEU A 35 11.14 16.29 -27.43
C LEU A 35 10.18 15.09 -27.37
N ILE A 36 10.01 14.37 -28.50
CA ILE A 36 9.08 13.24 -28.59
C ILE A 36 9.43 12.14 -27.59
N LEU A 37 10.73 11.81 -27.46
CA LEU A 37 11.19 10.77 -26.53
C LEU A 37 10.94 11.17 -25.07
N TYR A 38 11.22 12.44 -24.73
CA TYR A 38 10.93 12.98 -23.40
C TYR A 38 9.43 13.01 -23.09
N MET A 39 8.58 13.37 -24.06
CA MET A 39 7.13 13.36 -23.91
C MET A 39 6.60 11.95 -23.67
N VAL A 40 7.06 10.96 -24.46
CA VAL A 40 6.69 9.55 -24.25
C VAL A 40 7.14 9.08 -22.87
N PHE A 41 8.38 9.40 -22.48
CA PHE A 41 8.89 9.01 -21.16
C PHE A 41 8.07 9.64 -20.02
N TRP A 42 7.68 10.90 -20.18
CA TRP A 42 6.85 11.60 -19.21
C TRP A 42 5.46 10.95 -19.06
N VAL A 43 4.79 10.62 -20.17
CA VAL A 43 3.52 9.89 -20.15
C VAL A 43 3.67 8.55 -19.43
N LEU A 44 4.74 7.80 -19.71
CA LEU A 44 4.98 6.50 -19.08
C LEU A 44 5.20 6.60 -17.57
N ILE A 45 5.98 7.59 -17.11
CA ILE A 45 6.14 7.84 -15.67
C ILE A 45 4.79 8.18 -15.03
N ASN A 46 4.05 9.13 -15.59
CA ASN A 46 2.74 9.49 -15.06
C ASN A 46 1.78 8.28 -15.02
N TYR A 47 1.79 7.45 -16.05
CA TYR A 47 0.95 6.25 -16.12
C TYR A 47 1.24 5.26 -14.99
N LEU A 48 2.52 4.96 -14.75
CA LEU A 48 2.92 4.04 -13.68
C LEU A 48 2.53 4.55 -12.29
N PHE A 49 2.80 5.83 -12.02
CA PHE A 49 2.60 6.40 -10.69
C PHE A 49 1.14 6.80 -10.41
N PHE A 50 0.41 7.35 -11.38
CA PHE A 50 -1.03 7.59 -11.23
C PHE A 50 -1.80 6.29 -11.07
N GLY A 51 -1.45 5.23 -11.82
CA GLY A 51 -2.07 3.93 -11.66
C GLY A 51 -1.87 3.37 -10.24
N THR A 52 -0.65 3.47 -9.73
CA THR A 52 -0.31 3.00 -8.37
C THR A 52 -1.07 3.79 -7.28
N ILE A 53 -1.08 5.13 -7.36
CA ILE A 53 -1.83 5.96 -6.40
C ILE A 53 -3.33 5.67 -6.47
N ALA A 54 -3.91 5.55 -7.66
CA ALA A 54 -5.33 5.27 -7.82
C ALA A 54 -5.72 3.92 -7.19
N ASP A 55 -4.88 2.90 -7.33
CA ASP A 55 -5.06 1.61 -6.66
C ASP A 55 -4.94 1.73 -5.13
N MET A 56 -3.94 2.44 -4.63
CA MET A 56 -3.76 2.68 -3.20
C MET A 56 -4.97 3.42 -2.61
N LEU A 57 -5.36 4.55 -3.19
CA LEU A 57 -6.49 5.35 -2.73
C LEU A 57 -7.78 4.52 -2.68
N LYS A 58 -8.07 3.74 -3.74
CA LYS A 58 -9.25 2.89 -3.77
C LYS A 58 -9.23 1.86 -2.62
N ASN A 59 -8.13 1.14 -2.46
CA ASN A 59 -8.03 0.09 -1.44
C ASN A 59 -8.05 0.68 -0.03
N TYR A 60 -7.39 1.82 0.17
CA TYR A 60 -7.31 2.47 1.47
C TYR A 60 -8.65 3.11 1.85
N TYR A 61 -9.35 3.71 0.89
CA TYR A 61 -10.70 4.22 1.08
C TYR A 61 -11.62 3.14 1.63
N ILE A 62 -11.63 1.94 1.03
CA ILE A 62 -12.42 0.81 1.53
C ILE A 62 -12.13 0.54 3.01
N ILE A 63 -10.85 0.50 3.41
CA ILE A 63 -10.46 0.27 4.80
C ILE A 63 -10.92 1.40 5.72
N PHE A 64 -10.68 2.66 5.35
CA PHE A 64 -11.02 3.81 6.21
C PHE A 64 -12.52 4.09 6.28
N THR A 65 -13.32 3.54 5.37
CA THR A 65 -14.79 3.58 5.46
C THR A 65 -15.40 2.50 6.34
N LEU A 66 -14.61 1.55 6.85
CA LEU A 66 -15.12 0.52 7.76
C LEU A 66 -15.57 1.15 9.08
N LYS A 67 -16.76 0.75 9.53
CA LYS A 67 -17.37 1.29 10.74
C LYS A 67 -16.54 0.94 11.98
N GLY A 68 -16.20 1.95 12.77
CA GLY A 68 -15.38 1.79 13.99
C GLY A 68 -13.95 1.33 13.75
N ILE A 69 -13.36 1.63 12.59
CA ILE A 69 -11.98 1.25 12.26
C ILE A 69 -10.96 1.78 13.28
N LYS A 70 -10.18 0.86 13.86
CA LYS A 70 -9.06 1.09 14.76
C LYS A 70 -7.79 0.52 14.13
N ILE A 71 -7.13 1.33 13.30
CA ILE A 71 -5.89 0.96 12.61
C ILE A 71 -4.89 2.11 12.64
N ASN A 72 -3.59 1.80 12.58
CA ASN A 72 -2.57 2.83 12.41
C ASN A 72 -2.62 3.37 10.97
N ALA A 73 -3.08 4.62 10.80
CA ALA A 73 -3.17 5.27 9.50
C ALA A 73 -1.82 5.74 8.94
N VAL A 74 -0.78 5.84 9.77
CA VAL A 74 0.53 6.42 9.38
C VAL A 74 1.18 5.68 8.20
N PRO A 75 1.27 4.34 8.14
CA PRO A 75 1.83 3.65 6.99
C PRO A 75 1.06 3.93 5.68
N TYR A 76 -0.26 4.12 5.75
CA TYR A 76 -1.09 4.41 4.58
C TYR A 76 -0.85 5.84 4.07
N ALA A 77 -0.81 6.80 4.99
CA ALA A 77 -0.56 8.20 4.68
C ALA A 77 0.83 8.42 4.08
N ILE A 78 1.87 7.82 4.68
CA ILE A 78 3.26 7.95 4.19
C ILE A 78 3.40 7.31 2.80
N ASN A 79 2.76 6.16 2.55
CA ASN A 79 2.69 5.57 1.22
C ASN A 79 2.13 6.58 0.21
N ILE A 80 0.91 7.09 0.40
CA ILE A 80 0.30 8.05 -0.55
C ILE A 80 1.17 9.30 -0.72
N PHE A 81 1.68 9.85 0.38
CA PHE A 81 2.48 11.08 0.37
C PHE A 81 3.74 10.93 -0.48
N LEU A 82 4.51 9.84 -0.32
CA LEU A 82 5.75 9.64 -1.08
C LEU A 82 5.49 9.47 -2.58
N TYR A 83 4.44 8.74 -2.95
CA TYR A 83 4.05 8.61 -4.36
C TYR A 83 3.59 9.96 -4.94
N ALA A 84 2.81 10.74 -4.19
CA ALA A 84 2.39 12.08 -4.62
C ALA A 84 3.59 13.03 -4.79
N LEU A 85 4.52 13.01 -3.84
CA LEU A 85 5.75 13.82 -3.88
C LEU A 85 6.62 13.45 -5.08
N PHE A 86 6.76 12.15 -5.39
CA PHE A 86 7.48 11.69 -6.57
C PHE A 86 6.84 12.15 -7.88
N ILE A 87 5.50 12.14 -7.96
CA ILE A 87 4.77 12.68 -9.12
C ILE A 87 5.04 14.18 -9.29
N VAL A 88 4.95 14.97 -8.22
CA VAL A 88 5.24 16.40 -8.28
C VAL A 88 6.68 16.64 -8.75
N PHE A 89 7.65 15.91 -8.17
CA PHE A 89 9.06 16.00 -8.56
C PHE A 89 9.27 15.64 -10.04
N SER A 90 8.76 14.49 -10.49
CA SER A 90 8.94 14.02 -11.87
C SER A 90 8.30 14.95 -12.90
N ASN A 91 7.08 15.43 -12.65
CA ASN A 91 6.43 16.41 -13.53
C ASN A 91 7.21 17.73 -13.56
N GLY A 92 7.67 18.21 -12.39
CA GLY A 92 8.56 19.36 -12.31
C GLY A 92 9.83 19.17 -13.13
N TYR A 93 10.46 17.99 -13.05
CA TYR A 93 11.69 17.66 -13.77
C TYR A 93 11.49 17.75 -15.28
N PHE A 94 10.40 17.19 -15.81
CA PHE A 94 10.12 17.29 -17.25
C PHE A 94 9.80 18.72 -17.68
N VAL A 95 9.06 19.50 -16.87
CA VAL A 95 8.81 20.91 -17.16
C VAL A 95 10.11 21.71 -17.19
N GLN A 96 10.99 21.48 -16.21
CA GLN A 96 12.30 22.11 -16.13
C GLN A 96 13.13 21.78 -17.36
N GLN A 97 13.21 20.49 -17.70
CA GLN A 97 14.05 20.09 -18.81
C GLN A 97 13.52 20.54 -20.16
N LEU A 98 12.22 20.51 -20.39
CA LEU A 98 11.65 20.80 -21.71
C LEU A 98 11.35 22.27 -21.95
N TYR A 99 11.01 23.03 -20.91
CA TYR A 99 10.44 24.37 -21.08
C TYR A 99 11.10 25.46 -20.25
N ILE A 100 11.64 25.21 -19.06
CA ILE A 100 12.13 26.31 -18.20
C ILE A 100 13.43 25.95 -17.48
N PRO A 101 14.55 25.77 -18.21
CA PRO A 101 15.80 25.26 -17.64
C PRO A 101 16.44 26.23 -16.63
N ASP A 102 16.23 27.53 -16.79
CA ASP A 102 16.92 28.57 -16.00
C ASP A 102 16.09 29.07 -14.80
N ASN A 103 14.99 28.41 -14.46
CA ASN A 103 14.16 28.83 -13.34
C ASN A 103 14.73 28.33 -12.00
N VAL A 104 15.22 29.25 -11.17
CA VAL A 104 15.85 28.94 -9.88
C VAL A 104 14.95 28.11 -8.94
N SER A 105 13.69 28.50 -8.81
CA SER A 105 12.74 27.82 -7.92
C SER A 105 12.46 26.39 -8.36
N LEU A 106 12.24 26.20 -9.67
CA LEU A 106 12.00 24.88 -10.24
C LEU A 106 13.26 24.02 -10.16
N ASN A 107 14.43 24.57 -10.47
CA ASN A 107 15.72 23.89 -10.36
C ASN A 107 16.01 23.42 -8.93
N SER A 108 15.65 24.21 -7.91
CA SER A 108 15.76 23.78 -6.51
C SER A 108 14.82 22.62 -6.18
N LEU A 109 13.60 22.62 -6.73
CA LEU A 109 12.59 21.59 -6.49
C LEU A 109 12.94 20.26 -7.17
N VAL A 110 13.58 20.30 -8.34
CA VAL A 110 13.94 19.10 -9.12
C VAL A 110 15.41 18.71 -8.96
N SER A 111 16.04 19.22 -7.91
CA SER A 111 17.45 19.00 -7.59
C SER A 111 17.75 17.55 -7.21
N VAL A 112 19.02 17.17 -7.30
CA VAL A 112 19.51 15.83 -6.92
C VAL A 112 19.25 15.57 -5.44
N GLU A 113 19.40 16.59 -4.61
CA GLU A 113 19.16 16.55 -3.16
C GLU A 113 17.70 16.20 -2.87
N VAL A 114 16.75 16.84 -3.56
CA VAL A 114 15.32 16.51 -3.42
C VAL A 114 15.04 15.09 -3.90
N ALA A 115 15.63 14.67 -5.02
CA ALA A 115 15.51 13.30 -5.51
C ALA A 115 16.00 12.28 -4.46
N LEU A 116 17.15 12.54 -3.84
CA LEU A 116 17.70 11.69 -2.78
C LEU A 116 16.78 11.64 -1.56
N ILE A 117 16.23 12.76 -1.12
CA ILE A 117 15.28 12.81 0.00
C ILE A 117 14.05 11.95 -0.31
N ILE A 118 13.49 12.05 -1.52
CA ILE A 118 12.34 11.23 -1.94
C ILE A 118 12.69 9.74 -1.92
N LEU A 119 13.85 9.36 -2.47
CA LEU A 119 14.32 7.99 -2.47
C LEU A 119 14.56 7.46 -1.05
N PHE A 120 15.16 8.26 -0.16
CA PHE A 120 15.29 7.93 1.26
C PHE A 120 13.93 7.76 1.93
N GLY A 121 12.95 8.60 1.59
CA GLY A 121 11.57 8.45 2.02
C GLY A 121 11.00 7.08 1.63
N PHE A 122 11.17 6.67 0.37
CA PHE A 122 10.80 5.32 -0.09
C PHE A 122 11.51 4.23 0.70
N LEU A 123 12.80 4.38 1.01
CA LEU A 123 13.57 3.42 1.82
C LEU A 123 13.03 3.29 3.24
N ILE A 124 12.70 4.40 3.90
CA ILE A 124 12.12 4.41 5.25
C ILE A 124 10.75 3.75 5.23
N ASN A 125 9.95 4.02 4.20
CA ASN A 125 8.61 3.47 4.05
C ASN A 125 8.59 1.94 3.93
N LEU A 126 9.67 1.31 3.50
CA LEU A 126 9.83 -0.16 3.54
C LEU A 126 9.85 -0.74 4.95
N TYR A 127 10.15 0.08 5.94
CA TYR A 127 10.18 -0.34 7.33
C TYR A 127 8.86 -0.05 8.04
N LEU A 128 7.89 0.57 7.35
CA LEU A 128 6.55 0.91 7.84
C LEU A 128 5.51 -0.10 7.36
N GLY A 129 4.87 -0.79 8.30
CA GLY A 129 3.88 -1.82 7.99
C GLY A 129 4.51 -3.05 7.37
N ALA A 130 3.86 -4.20 7.50
CA ALA A 130 4.10 -5.33 6.61
C ALA A 130 2.75 -5.70 5.98
N PHE A 131 2.57 -5.34 4.72
CA PHE A 131 1.36 -5.65 3.98
C PHE A 131 1.35 -7.15 3.63
N PRO A 132 0.18 -7.81 3.68
CA PRO A 132 0.07 -9.24 3.41
C PRO A 132 0.38 -9.56 1.95
N GLN A 133 1.19 -10.61 1.74
CA GLN A 133 1.46 -11.16 0.42
C GLN A 133 0.54 -12.35 0.14
N ALA A 134 -0.22 -12.29 -0.95
CA ALA A 134 -1.06 -13.39 -1.39
C ALA A 134 -0.23 -14.42 -2.17
N GLN A 135 -0.40 -15.69 -1.82
CA GLN A 135 0.07 -16.85 -2.56
C GLN A 135 -1.11 -17.77 -2.81
N GLU A 136 -1.40 -18.04 -4.08
CA GLU A 136 -2.44 -18.98 -4.44
C GLU A 136 -1.91 -20.41 -4.31
N LYS A 137 -2.62 -21.24 -3.55
CA LYS A 137 -2.45 -22.69 -3.52
C LYS A 137 -3.72 -23.35 -4.05
N GLU A 138 -3.60 -24.60 -4.48
CA GLU A 138 -4.67 -25.37 -5.12
C GLU A 138 -6.04 -25.16 -4.46
N ASN A 139 -6.12 -25.32 -3.13
CA ASN A 139 -7.38 -25.23 -2.38
C ASN A 139 -7.49 -24.03 -1.42
N SER A 140 -6.52 -23.11 -1.41
CA SER A 140 -6.55 -21.97 -0.47
C SER A 140 -5.74 -20.77 -0.92
N LEU A 141 -6.19 -19.58 -0.53
CA LEU A 141 -5.41 -18.34 -0.64
C LEU A 141 -4.62 -18.14 0.65
N VAL A 142 -3.29 -18.13 0.55
CA VAL A 142 -2.40 -17.94 1.71
C VAL A 142 -1.89 -16.52 1.73
N TYR A 143 -2.22 -15.77 2.77
CA TYR A 143 -1.69 -14.45 3.03
C TYR A 143 -0.57 -14.53 4.07
N THR A 144 0.57 -13.91 3.79
CA THR A 144 1.71 -13.90 4.72
C THR A 144 2.14 -12.48 5.05
N ILE A 145 2.22 -12.18 6.35
CA ILE A 145 2.85 -10.97 6.91
C ILE A 145 4.15 -11.42 7.57
N SER A 146 5.30 -10.99 7.03
CA SER A 146 6.61 -11.48 7.46
C SER A 146 7.66 -10.37 7.46
N SER A 147 8.63 -10.46 8.37
CA SER A 147 9.81 -9.59 8.39
C SER A 147 10.76 -9.87 7.22
N LYS A 148 10.61 -11.03 6.57
CA LYS A 148 11.33 -11.44 5.35
C LYS A 148 10.63 -10.97 4.06
N ASN A 149 9.61 -10.13 4.17
CA ASN A 149 8.94 -9.55 3.01
C ASN A 149 9.94 -8.83 2.09
N SER A 150 9.65 -8.86 0.79
CA SER A 150 10.38 -8.08 -0.20
C SER A 150 10.17 -6.58 0.04
N PHE A 151 11.06 -5.76 -0.54
CA PHE A 151 11.04 -4.30 -0.51
C PHE A 151 9.61 -3.73 -0.63
N ARG A 152 8.82 -4.25 -1.57
CA ARG A 152 7.47 -3.77 -1.89
C ARG A 152 6.46 -3.88 -0.74
N ASN A 153 6.63 -4.82 0.18
CA ASN A 153 5.56 -5.22 1.12
C ASN A 153 5.85 -4.89 2.58
N GLY A 154 6.93 -4.14 2.84
CA GLY A 154 7.25 -3.62 4.15
C GLY A 154 7.73 -4.68 5.17
N LYS A 155 8.37 -4.24 6.26
CA LYS A 155 8.97 -5.11 7.30
C LYS A 155 8.43 -4.93 8.72
N ASP A 156 7.43 -4.06 8.92
CA ASP A 156 6.76 -3.85 10.22
C ASP A 156 7.71 -3.51 11.38
N ARG A 157 8.72 -2.66 11.13
CA ARG A 157 9.69 -2.24 12.14
C ARG A 157 9.19 -1.04 12.95
N TYR A 158 8.58 -0.06 12.28
CA TYR A 158 8.18 1.21 12.88
C TYR A 158 6.66 1.44 12.95
N GLY A 159 5.85 0.47 12.49
CA GLY A 159 4.40 0.56 12.52
C GLY A 159 3.76 -0.69 11.93
N THR A 160 2.60 -1.08 12.45
CA THR A 160 1.83 -2.23 11.95
C THR A 160 0.64 -1.75 11.13
N VAL A 161 0.19 -2.62 10.22
CA VAL A 161 -1.04 -2.45 9.43
C VAL A 161 -2.13 -3.42 9.91
N VAL A 162 -1.98 -3.97 11.11
CA VAL A 162 -3.01 -4.76 11.78
C VAL A 162 -3.92 -3.84 12.58
N GLY A 163 -5.23 -3.98 12.39
CA GLY A 163 -6.26 -3.22 13.08
C GLY A 163 -7.56 -3.99 13.17
N SER A 164 -8.57 -3.40 13.77
CA SER A 164 -9.92 -3.97 13.90
C SER A 164 -10.98 -2.97 13.47
N PHE A 165 -12.17 -3.47 13.15
CA PHE A 165 -13.37 -2.67 12.94
C PHE A 165 -14.54 -3.39 13.64
N GLU A 166 -15.74 -2.83 13.60
CA GLU A 166 -16.86 -3.35 14.40
C GLU A 166 -17.13 -4.86 14.21
N GLU A 167 -17.02 -5.36 12.97
CA GLU A 167 -17.39 -6.73 12.59
C GLU A 167 -16.17 -7.64 12.30
N GLY A 168 -14.94 -7.14 12.45
CA GLY A 168 -13.78 -7.94 12.08
C GLY A 168 -12.41 -7.31 12.28
N ILE A 169 -11.43 -7.90 11.58
CA ILE A 169 -10.01 -7.56 11.61
C ILE A 169 -9.60 -7.03 10.24
N VAL A 170 -8.70 -6.05 10.22
CA VAL A 170 -8.03 -5.56 9.02
C VAL A 170 -6.54 -5.84 9.11
N LEU A 171 -5.98 -6.33 8.01
CA LEU A 171 -4.55 -6.64 7.85
C LEU A 171 -4.05 -5.98 6.57
N GLY A 172 -3.53 -4.75 6.64
CA GLY A 172 -3.19 -3.98 5.45
C GLY A 172 -4.43 -3.60 4.66
N THR A 173 -4.61 -4.20 3.50
CA THR A 173 -5.80 -4.03 2.66
C THR A 173 -6.71 -5.26 2.69
N LEU A 174 -6.41 -6.25 3.53
CA LEU A 174 -7.21 -7.47 3.69
C LEU A 174 -8.22 -7.28 4.83
N ILE A 175 -9.48 -7.59 4.57
CA ILE A 175 -10.58 -7.55 5.54
C ILE A 175 -10.97 -8.98 5.89
N VAL A 176 -11.17 -9.25 7.18
CA VAL A 176 -11.59 -10.55 7.70
C VAL A 176 -12.70 -10.36 8.72
N PHE A 177 -13.92 -10.80 8.42
CA PHE A 177 -15.03 -10.74 9.36
C PHE A 177 -14.90 -11.82 10.43
N PHE A 178 -15.27 -11.51 11.68
CA PHE A 178 -15.21 -12.48 12.78
C PHE A 178 -16.07 -13.72 12.52
N ASN A 179 -17.22 -13.54 11.86
CA ASN A 179 -18.13 -14.64 11.49
C ASN A 179 -17.49 -15.64 10.53
N ASP A 180 -16.58 -15.19 9.67
CA ASP A 180 -15.88 -16.03 8.71
C ASP A 180 -14.69 -16.78 9.33
N ILE A 181 -14.23 -16.35 10.51
CA ILE A 181 -13.13 -17.01 11.22
C ILE A 181 -13.59 -18.37 11.72
N THR A 182 -12.82 -19.39 11.30
CA THR A 182 -13.05 -20.79 11.68
C THR A 182 -12.11 -21.25 12.79
N ASN A 183 -10.85 -20.80 12.75
CA ASN A 183 -9.86 -21.13 13.77
C ASN A 183 -8.74 -20.09 13.76
N VAL A 184 -8.19 -19.80 14.93
CA VAL A 184 -7.00 -18.99 15.16
C VAL A 184 -6.03 -19.83 16.00
N TYR A 185 -4.77 -19.94 15.59
CA TYR A 185 -3.79 -20.73 16.34
C TYR A 185 -2.35 -20.24 16.18
N THR A 186 -1.51 -20.55 17.18
CA THR A 186 -0.06 -20.30 17.10
C THR A 186 0.64 -21.44 16.36
N ASN A 187 1.38 -21.11 15.30
CA ASN A 187 2.29 -22.01 14.62
C ASN A 187 3.70 -21.91 15.22
N LYS A 188 3.99 -22.77 16.20
CA LYS A 188 5.28 -22.80 16.90
C LYS A 188 6.49 -23.01 15.97
N LYS A 189 6.34 -23.80 14.89
CA LYS A 189 7.45 -24.07 13.95
C LYS A 189 7.86 -22.84 13.14
N LYS A 190 6.92 -21.92 12.91
CA LYS A 190 7.13 -20.72 12.08
C LYS A 190 7.11 -19.42 12.88
N ASP A 191 6.97 -19.52 14.21
CA ASP A 191 6.75 -18.39 15.11
C ASP A 191 5.72 -17.39 14.54
N SER A 192 4.53 -17.89 14.20
CA SER A 192 3.47 -17.07 13.60
C SER A 192 2.09 -17.35 14.21
N VAL A 193 1.23 -16.34 14.21
CA VAL A 193 -0.21 -16.49 14.48
C VAL A 193 -0.92 -16.74 13.16
N VAL A 194 -1.77 -17.76 13.11
CA VAL A 194 -2.47 -18.17 11.90
C VAL A 194 -3.98 -18.03 12.07
N ILE A 195 -4.63 -17.34 11.14
CA ILE A 195 -6.09 -17.25 11.03
C ILE A 195 -6.54 -18.10 9.86
N LYS A 196 -7.51 -18.99 10.08
CA LYS A 196 -8.25 -19.69 9.03
C LYS A 196 -9.64 -19.09 8.92
N ALA A 197 -10.01 -18.65 7.73
CA ALA A 197 -11.33 -18.08 7.49
C ALA A 197 -11.95 -18.58 6.17
N LYS A 198 -13.28 -18.58 6.14
CA LYS A 198 -14.06 -18.87 4.94
C LYS A 198 -13.98 -17.66 4.00
N GLY A 199 -13.75 -17.91 2.72
CA GLY A 199 -13.82 -16.88 1.69
C GLY A 199 -14.94 -17.17 0.71
N ALA A 200 -15.37 -16.14 -0.02
CA ALA A 200 -16.44 -16.25 -1.00
C ALA A 200 -16.15 -17.26 -2.13
N VAL A 201 -14.87 -17.46 -2.46
CA VAL A 201 -14.44 -18.36 -3.57
C VAL A 201 -13.56 -19.51 -3.06
N LYS A 202 -12.58 -19.20 -2.21
CA LYS A 202 -11.70 -20.20 -1.57
C LYS A 202 -11.52 -19.83 -0.10
N ASN A 203 -11.33 -20.83 0.74
CA ASN A 203 -10.86 -20.60 2.10
C ASN A 203 -9.50 -19.90 2.07
N PHE A 204 -9.27 -19.01 3.03
CA PHE A 204 -7.99 -18.32 3.13
C PHE A 204 -7.34 -18.52 4.49
N LEU A 205 -6.01 -18.56 4.46
CA LEU A 205 -5.15 -18.77 5.61
C LEU A 205 -4.21 -17.58 5.72
N ILE A 206 -4.19 -16.93 6.86
CA ILE A 206 -3.39 -15.72 7.07
C ILE A 206 -2.36 -16.02 8.14
N SER A 207 -1.08 -15.96 7.78
CA SER A 207 0.04 -16.18 8.69
C SER A 207 0.71 -14.85 9.01
N VAL A 208 0.70 -14.46 10.29
CA VAL A 208 1.30 -13.24 10.80
C VAL A 208 2.53 -13.60 11.63
N GLY A 209 3.72 -13.27 11.13
CA GLY A 209 5.01 -13.67 11.72
C GLY A 209 5.86 -12.52 12.27
N THR A 210 5.49 -11.25 12.07
CA THR A 210 6.21 -10.12 12.67
C THR A 210 5.74 -9.90 14.11
N GLN A 211 6.66 -9.65 15.04
CA GLN A 211 6.34 -9.54 16.47
C GLN A 211 5.26 -8.48 16.74
N ARG A 212 5.44 -7.26 16.24
CA ARG A 212 4.49 -6.15 16.45
C ARG A 212 3.09 -6.46 15.90
N SER A 213 2.99 -7.05 14.71
CA SER A 213 1.68 -7.46 14.17
C SER A 213 1.09 -8.67 14.89
N LYS A 214 1.90 -9.62 15.38
CA LYS A 214 1.43 -10.73 16.24
C LYS A 214 0.81 -10.18 17.52
N ASP A 215 1.53 -9.33 18.24
CA ASP A 215 1.07 -8.77 19.51
C ASP A 215 -0.22 -7.96 19.33
N LYS A 216 -0.27 -7.13 18.27
CA LYS A 216 -1.48 -6.37 17.96
C LYS A 216 -2.65 -7.27 17.57
N LEU A 217 -2.39 -8.33 16.80
CA LEU A 217 -3.42 -9.28 16.40
C LEU A 217 -3.96 -10.05 17.60
N ILE A 218 -3.10 -10.53 18.50
CA ILE A 218 -3.49 -11.23 19.71
C ILE A 218 -4.40 -10.34 20.56
N SER A 219 -3.98 -9.10 20.82
CA SER A 219 -4.81 -8.12 21.54
C SER A 219 -6.19 -7.92 20.91
N ILE A 220 -6.28 -7.82 19.59
CA ILE A 220 -7.58 -7.67 18.90
C ILE A 220 -8.47 -8.92 19.06
N ILE A 221 -7.87 -10.10 19.07
CA ILE A 221 -8.58 -11.37 19.21
C ILE A 221 -9.09 -11.53 20.64
N ASP A 222 -8.27 -11.20 21.63
CA ASP A 222 -8.65 -11.23 23.04
C ASP A 222 -9.83 -10.27 23.32
N ASP A 223 -9.77 -9.04 22.79
CA ASP A 223 -10.87 -8.07 22.86
C ASP A 223 -12.14 -8.62 22.19
N ALA A 224 -12.02 -9.25 21.02
CA ALA A 224 -13.17 -9.81 20.29
C ALA A 224 -13.81 -11.00 21.02
N VAL A 225 -13.02 -11.82 21.72
CA VAL A 225 -13.54 -12.91 22.57
C VAL A 225 -14.25 -12.34 23.78
N ALA A 226 -13.66 -11.34 24.46
CA ALA A 226 -14.27 -10.67 25.62
C ALA A 226 -15.60 -10.00 25.28
N GLU A 227 -15.71 -9.43 24.07
CA GLU A 227 -16.94 -8.80 23.55
C GLU A 227 -17.92 -9.80 22.93
N ASN A 228 -17.69 -11.12 23.03
CA ASN A 228 -18.50 -12.19 22.41
C ASN A 228 -18.67 -12.08 20.88
N LYS A 229 -17.75 -11.40 20.19
CA LYS A 229 -17.72 -11.31 18.71
C LYS A 229 -17.05 -12.53 18.08
N LEU A 230 -16.20 -13.23 18.83
CA LEU A 230 -15.51 -14.45 18.41
C LEU A 230 -15.66 -15.53 19.48
N ASP A 231 -16.04 -16.74 19.08
CA ASP A 231 -16.13 -17.89 19.99
C ASP A 231 -14.73 -18.31 20.45
N ASN A 232 -14.51 -18.33 21.77
CA ASN A 232 -13.27 -18.76 22.41
C ASN A 232 -12.83 -20.16 21.96
N LYS A 233 -13.77 -21.07 21.63
CA LYS A 233 -13.44 -22.42 21.13
C LYS A 233 -12.69 -22.41 19.79
N LYS A 234 -12.78 -21.31 19.05
CA LYS A 234 -12.05 -21.10 17.79
C LYS A 234 -10.64 -20.57 18.02
N VAL A 235 -10.23 -20.26 19.25
CA VAL A 235 -8.95 -19.62 19.56
C VAL A 235 -8.05 -20.59 20.32
N ASN A 236 -6.91 -20.92 19.71
CA ASN A 236 -5.91 -21.84 20.23
C ASN A 236 -4.51 -21.20 20.19
N ILE A 237 -4.37 -20.06 20.89
CA ILE A 237 -3.11 -19.32 20.97
C ILE A 237 -2.36 -19.77 22.21
N ALA A 238 -1.13 -20.29 22.02
CA ALA A 238 -0.25 -20.59 23.15
C ALA A 238 0.36 -19.25 23.61
N PHE A 239 -0.09 -18.76 24.77
CA PHE A 239 0.43 -17.55 25.38
C PHE A 239 1.86 -17.79 25.87
N ASP A 240 2.80 -17.04 25.31
CA ASP A 240 4.09 -16.76 25.94
C ASP A 240 4.13 -15.24 26.14
N VAL A 241 3.18 -14.72 26.92
CA VAL A 241 3.20 -13.33 27.35
C VAL A 241 4.29 -13.24 28.41
N LYS A 242 5.51 -12.89 27.98
CA LYS A 242 6.50 -12.40 28.93
C LYS A 242 5.99 -11.06 29.47
N SER A 243 5.45 -11.12 30.68
CA SER A 243 5.26 -9.99 31.60
C SER A 243 6.55 -9.20 31.77
#